data_AF-A0A4R1CIA6-F1
#
_entry.id   AF-A0A4R1CIA6-F1
#
_cell.length_a   1.000
_cell.length_b   1.000
_cell.length_c   1.000
_cell.angle_alpha   90.00
_cell.angle_beta   90.00
_cell.angle_gamma   90.00
#
_symmetry.space_group_name_H-M   'P 1'
#
loop_
_entity.id
_entity.type
_entity.pdbx_description
1 polymer ?
#
loop_
_entity_poly.entity_id
_entity_poly.type
_entity_poly.pdbx_seq_one_letter_code
_entity_poly.pdbx_strand_id
1 'polypeptide(L)'
;MGQRGVGRGVGLVAVAGGLLATLVFGTVAGAPPERPRGPVHVAPPETRSQAALFSCPEEHPVFTRHVPPIMDRGVQEEAAAWMRGATGPGWRLVFAEPTRLGLLGFIDGDLAAARASLVPRGVTHVYRRDMGPEFGDGKDRKALVEQGLGWALEKPMHDVRHALRGLPDDGDFAYWPEAGAIFVQWKAPLPKQVAALAGTKVDGAEVMVEETPYSSRELARAQDRIFDKRYEKQVDASFTFAGTCGDLSGVVLGVDPKTLGDRAPELQEKLSAIAGVPIHVIPEEPLQAL
;
A
#
# COMPACT_ATOMS: atom_id res chain seq x y z
N MET A 1 -30.96 -51.60 -9.58
CA MET A 1 -29.65 -51.50 -8.89
C MET A 1 -29.28 -50.02 -8.85
N GLY A 2 -29.34 -49.42 -7.67
CA GLY A 2 -28.98 -48.03 -7.45
C GLY A 2 -27.75 -47.93 -6.57
N GLN A 3 -26.95 -46.87 -6.79
CA GLN A 3 -26.01 -46.28 -5.84
C GLN A 3 -25.74 -44.85 -6.35
N ARG A 4 -26.18 -43.83 -5.59
CA ARG A 4 -25.35 -42.93 -4.75
C ARG A 4 -24.27 -42.22 -5.59
N GLY A 5 -24.27 -40.91 -5.81
CA GLY A 5 -24.58 -39.81 -4.89
C GLY A 5 -23.31 -38.95 -4.73
N VAL A 6 -23.50 -37.70 -4.33
CA VAL A 6 -22.49 -36.69 -3.93
C VAL A 6 -22.03 -35.74 -5.04
N GLY A 7 -22.73 -34.61 -5.12
CA GLY A 7 -22.19 -33.37 -5.67
C GLY A 7 -21.13 -32.78 -4.75
N ARG A 8 -20.23 -31.99 -5.33
CA ARG A 8 -19.39 -31.04 -4.62
C ARG A 8 -19.33 -29.77 -5.43
N GLY A 9 -19.90 -28.71 -4.85
CA GLY A 9 -19.79 -27.35 -5.34
C GLY A 9 -18.34 -26.89 -5.31
N VAL A 10 -17.92 -26.25 -6.38
CA VAL A 10 -16.67 -25.48 -6.43
C VAL A 10 -17.02 -24.09 -5.91
N GLY A 11 -16.64 -23.82 -4.66
CA GLY A 11 -16.70 -22.49 -4.08
C GLY A 11 -15.66 -21.60 -4.74
N LEU A 12 -16.12 -20.50 -5.33
CA LEU A 12 -15.31 -19.35 -5.69
C LEU A 12 -14.63 -18.81 -4.43
N VAL A 13 -13.30 -18.82 -4.39
CA VAL A 13 -12.52 -18.01 -3.46
C VAL A 13 -12.24 -16.68 -4.17
N ALA A 14 -13.04 -15.66 -3.84
CA ALA A 14 -12.77 -14.29 -4.25
C ALA A 14 -11.71 -13.71 -3.30
N VAL A 15 -10.48 -13.54 -3.80
CA VAL A 15 -9.45 -12.75 -3.13
C VAL A 15 -9.72 -11.29 -3.48
N ALA A 16 -10.35 -10.56 -2.55
CA ALA A 16 -10.51 -9.12 -2.66
C ALA A 16 -9.17 -8.45 -2.32
N GLY A 17 -8.34 -8.24 -3.34
CA GLY A 17 -7.19 -7.35 -3.27
C GLY A 17 -7.67 -5.90 -3.35
N GLY A 18 -7.67 -5.19 -2.24
CA GLY A 18 -7.89 -3.75 -2.18
C GLY A 18 -6.70 -3.02 -2.80
N LEU A 19 -6.88 -2.54 -4.02
CA LEU A 19 -5.95 -1.68 -4.74
C LEU A 19 -6.35 -0.22 -4.48
N LEU A 20 -5.60 0.44 -3.60
CA LEU A 20 -5.60 1.90 -3.49
C LEU A 20 -4.87 2.45 -4.72
N ALA A 21 -5.61 2.98 -5.68
CA ALA A 21 -5.07 3.77 -6.78
C ALA A 21 -5.25 5.25 -6.44
N THR A 22 -4.17 5.91 -6.02
CA THR A 22 -4.08 7.36 -5.94
C THR A 22 -4.11 7.98 -7.33
N LEU A 23 -5.21 8.67 -7.65
CA LEU A 23 -5.31 9.60 -8.78
C LEU A 23 -4.50 10.86 -8.48
N VAL A 24 -3.46 11.13 -9.26
CA VAL A 24 -2.83 12.45 -9.32
C VAL A 24 -3.06 13.03 -10.71
N PHE A 25 -3.97 14.00 -10.78
CA PHE A 25 -4.06 14.91 -11.92
C PHE A 25 -2.97 15.97 -11.82
N GLY A 26 -2.24 16.18 -12.91
CA GLY A 26 -1.30 17.29 -13.09
C GLY A 26 -1.30 17.76 -14.55
N THR A 27 -1.76 18.99 -14.76
CA THR A 27 -1.91 19.73 -16.02
C THR A 27 -0.64 20.51 -16.39
N VAL A 28 -0.38 20.78 -17.68
CA VAL A 28 0.23 22.07 -18.14
C VAL A 28 -0.19 22.45 -19.58
N ALA A 29 -0.86 23.61 -19.65
CA ALA A 29 -0.87 24.73 -20.62
C ALA A 29 -1.21 24.60 -22.13
N GLY A 30 -2.38 25.17 -22.47
CA GLY A 30 -2.64 25.96 -23.68
C GLY A 30 -3.84 26.89 -23.43
N ALA A 31 -3.70 28.20 -23.67
CA ALA A 31 -4.73 29.23 -23.36
C ALA A 31 -5.96 29.18 -24.33
N PRO A 32 -7.14 29.71 -23.92
CA PRO A 32 -8.45 29.17 -24.33
C PRO A 32 -9.20 30.04 -25.36
N PRO A 33 -10.25 29.49 -26.00
CA PRO A 33 -11.46 30.27 -26.29
C PRO A 33 -12.53 30.00 -25.23
N GLU A 34 -13.11 31.09 -24.72
CA GLU A 34 -14.14 31.13 -23.68
C GLU A 34 -15.32 30.19 -23.99
N ARG A 35 -15.67 29.33 -23.02
CA ARG A 35 -16.95 28.63 -22.97
C ARG A 35 -17.73 29.04 -21.71
N PRO A 36 -19.07 29.05 -21.77
CA PRO A 36 -19.92 29.68 -20.75
C PRO A 36 -19.74 29.02 -19.38
N ARG A 37 -19.70 29.84 -18.33
CA ARG A 37 -19.66 29.40 -16.92
C ARG A 37 -20.86 28.49 -16.66
N GLY A 38 -20.61 27.19 -16.54
CA GLY A 38 -21.53 26.26 -15.87
C GLY A 38 -21.66 26.65 -14.39
N PRO A 39 -22.74 26.21 -13.72
CA PRO A 39 -22.94 26.53 -12.31
C PRO A 39 -21.73 26.07 -11.51
N VAL A 40 -21.21 26.98 -10.68
CA VAL A 40 -20.13 26.74 -9.74
C VAL A 40 -20.48 25.50 -8.93
N HIS A 41 -19.68 24.44 -9.07
CA HIS A 41 -19.69 23.34 -8.11
C HIS A 41 -19.13 23.91 -6.81
N VAL A 42 -20.03 24.43 -5.98
CA VAL A 42 -19.73 24.74 -4.58
C VAL A 42 -19.45 23.39 -3.95
N ALA A 43 -18.19 23.15 -3.57
CA ALA A 43 -17.84 22.01 -2.73
C ALA A 43 -18.83 21.99 -1.54
N PRO A 44 -19.38 20.81 -1.16
CA PRO A 44 -20.22 20.73 0.02
C PRO A 44 -19.46 21.41 1.17
N PRO A 45 -20.13 22.24 1.99
CA PRO A 45 -19.47 22.82 3.14
C PRO A 45 -18.86 21.69 3.95
N GLU A 46 -17.55 21.78 4.23
CA GLU A 46 -16.87 20.98 5.24
C GLU A 46 -17.78 20.99 6.46
N THR A 47 -18.50 19.89 6.64
CA THR A 47 -19.33 19.70 7.81
C THR A 47 -18.28 19.54 8.87
N ARG A 48 -18.00 20.61 9.63
CA ARG A 48 -17.12 20.60 10.78
C ARG A 48 -17.50 19.37 11.59
N SER A 49 -16.68 18.33 11.45
CA SER A 49 -16.79 17.09 12.19
C SER A 49 -16.88 17.50 13.65
N GLN A 50 -18.04 17.30 14.26
CA GLN A 50 -18.10 17.23 15.72
C GLN A 50 -17.08 16.15 16.08
N ALA A 51 -15.99 16.56 16.73
CA ALA A 51 -14.76 15.80 16.85
C ALA A 51 -15.04 14.32 17.09
N ALA A 52 -14.73 13.48 16.09
CA ALA A 52 -14.88 12.04 16.19
C ALA A 52 -14.20 11.56 17.48
N LEU A 53 -14.86 10.68 18.24
CA LEU A 53 -14.34 10.15 19.53
C LEU A 53 -13.01 9.41 19.35
N PHE A 54 -12.79 8.92 18.13
CA PHE A 54 -11.60 8.30 17.57
C PHE A 54 -11.57 8.59 16.07
N SER A 55 -10.40 8.88 15.54
CA SER A 55 -10.19 9.08 14.10
C SER A 55 -9.03 8.20 13.65
N CYS A 56 -9.23 7.42 12.59
CA CYS A 56 -8.12 6.78 11.91
C CYS A 56 -7.21 7.86 11.33
N PRO A 57 -5.88 7.75 11.48
CA PRO A 57 -4.98 8.65 10.76
C PRO A 57 -5.15 8.44 9.25
N GLU A 58 -5.21 9.55 8.50
CA GLU A 58 -5.30 9.54 7.04
C GLU A 58 -4.09 8.87 6.39
N GLU A 59 -2.91 9.05 6.99
CA GLU A 59 -1.65 8.44 6.57
C GLU A 59 -0.95 7.82 7.79
N HIS A 60 -0.40 6.62 7.63
CA HIS A 60 0.38 6.01 8.71
C HIS A 60 1.57 6.92 9.06
N PRO A 61 1.82 7.23 10.34
CA PRO A 61 2.94 8.09 10.76
C PRO A 61 4.31 7.68 10.21
N VAL A 62 4.55 6.37 9.98
CA VAL A 62 5.81 5.89 9.43
C VAL A 62 6.02 6.46 8.02
N PHE A 63 4.98 6.45 7.18
CA PHE A 63 5.05 6.91 5.78
C PHE A 63 5.25 8.42 5.64
N THR A 64 4.95 9.19 6.69
CA THR A 64 5.00 10.67 6.67
C THR A 64 6.16 11.27 7.44
N ARG A 65 6.64 10.61 8.50
CA ARG A 65 7.63 11.20 9.42
C ARG A 65 9.04 10.65 9.26
N HIS A 66 9.20 9.45 8.69
CA HIS A 66 10.49 8.73 8.73
C HIS A 66 10.87 8.07 7.41
N VAL A 67 10.73 8.78 6.29
CA VAL A 67 11.36 8.28 5.04
C VAL A 67 12.89 8.38 5.24
N PRO A 68 13.66 7.27 5.23
CA PRO A 68 15.11 7.31 5.42
C PRO A 68 15.78 8.19 4.35
N PRO A 69 16.98 8.74 4.56
CA PRO A 69 17.70 9.40 3.45
C PRO A 69 18.16 8.37 2.41
N ILE A 70 18.33 8.79 1.15
CA ILE A 70 19.12 8.01 0.18
C ILE A 70 20.58 8.08 0.64
N MET A 71 21.09 6.97 1.18
CA MET A 71 22.49 6.87 1.57
C MET A 71 23.39 7.02 0.34
N ASP A 72 24.48 7.79 0.48
CA ASP A 72 25.46 8.01 -0.58
C ASP A 72 24.87 8.59 -1.89
N ARG A 73 23.80 9.38 -1.78
CA ARG A 73 23.09 9.97 -2.93
C ARG A 73 24.03 10.61 -3.95
N GLY A 74 25.02 11.39 -3.50
CA GLY A 74 26.00 12.03 -4.40
C GLY A 74 26.84 11.02 -5.19
N VAL A 75 27.28 9.94 -4.54
CA VAL A 75 28.02 8.85 -5.19
C VAL A 75 27.13 8.12 -6.21
N GLN A 76 25.87 7.87 -5.86
CA GLN A 76 24.92 7.24 -6.77
C GLN A 76 24.58 8.12 -7.97
N GLU A 77 24.43 9.44 -7.76
CA GLU A 77 24.19 10.41 -8.83
C GLU A 77 25.39 10.53 -9.77
N GLU A 78 26.62 10.51 -9.24
CA GLU A 78 27.84 10.48 -10.04
C GLU A 78 27.95 9.19 -10.86
N ALA A 79 27.69 8.04 -10.24
CA ALA A 79 27.66 6.75 -10.93
C ALA A 79 26.59 6.72 -12.03
N ALA A 80 25.37 7.21 -11.75
CA ALA A 80 24.30 7.33 -12.74
C ALA A 80 24.70 8.24 -13.90
N ALA A 81 25.35 9.36 -13.60
CA ALA A 81 25.80 10.32 -14.60
C ALA A 81 26.90 9.74 -15.49
N TRP A 82 27.87 9.04 -14.93
CA TRP A 82 28.97 8.38 -15.65
C TRP A 82 28.47 7.26 -16.57
N MET A 83 27.40 6.56 -16.17
CA MET A 83 26.82 5.46 -16.97
C MET A 83 25.87 5.91 -18.08
N ARG A 84 25.62 7.21 -18.25
CA ARG A 84 24.74 7.69 -19.32
C ARG A 84 25.25 7.22 -20.69
N GLY A 85 24.39 6.51 -21.42
CA GLY A 85 24.73 5.96 -22.74
C GLY A 85 25.64 4.72 -22.69
N ALA A 86 25.85 4.10 -21.52
CA ALA A 86 26.61 2.88 -21.40
C ALA A 86 25.99 1.76 -22.27
N THR A 87 26.84 1.10 -23.04
CA THR A 87 26.49 -0.04 -23.89
C THR A 87 27.47 -1.19 -23.67
N GLY A 88 27.02 -2.39 -23.97
CA GLY A 88 27.87 -3.57 -24.05
C GLY A 88 27.34 -4.54 -25.09
N PRO A 89 28.01 -5.70 -25.27
CA PRO A 89 27.55 -6.71 -26.22
C PRO A 89 26.12 -7.15 -25.91
N GLY A 90 25.19 -6.81 -26.80
CA GLY A 90 23.78 -7.21 -26.70
C GLY A 90 22.93 -6.42 -25.70
N TRP A 91 23.44 -5.35 -25.10
CA TRP A 91 22.65 -4.53 -24.16
C TRP A 91 23.00 -3.04 -24.19
N ARG A 92 22.05 -2.22 -23.78
CA ARG A 92 22.21 -0.77 -23.62
C ARG A 92 21.53 -0.31 -22.33
N LEU A 93 22.21 0.50 -21.54
CA LEU A 93 21.59 1.20 -20.41
C LEU A 93 20.74 2.35 -20.94
N VAL A 94 19.44 2.31 -20.64
CA VAL A 94 18.48 3.34 -21.02
C VAL A 94 18.58 4.51 -20.04
N PHE A 95 18.49 4.20 -18.75
CA PHE A 95 18.70 5.16 -17.66
C PHE A 95 19.07 4.43 -16.37
N ALA A 96 19.59 5.19 -15.40
CA ALA A 96 19.79 4.73 -14.04
C ALA A 96 19.18 5.73 -13.06
N GLU A 97 18.65 5.23 -11.95
CA GLU A 97 17.95 5.99 -10.92
C GLU A 97 18.57 5.73 -9.54
N PRO A 98 19.14 6.75 -8.88
CA PRO A 98 19.53 6.66 -7.48
C PRO A 98 18.33 6.42 -6.58
N THR A 99 18.41 5.43 -5.70
CA THR A 99 17.33 5.10 -4.75
C THR A 99 17.89 4.74 -3.39
N ARG A 100 17.00 4.52 -2.42
CA ARG A 100 17.38 4.06 -1.08
C ARG A 100 17.88 2.62 -1.06
N LEU A 101 17.52 1.83 -2.08
CA LEU A 101 18.07 0.49 -2.34
C LEU A 101 19.35 0.55 -3.19
N GLY A 102 19.92 1.73 -3.37
CA GLY A 102 21.06 1.96 -4.24
C GLY A 102 20.64 2.29 -5.68
N LEU A 103 21.59 2.15 -6.60
CA LEU A 103 21.39 2.57 -7.99
C LEU A 103 20.64 1.49 -8.78
N LEU A 104 19.47 1.83 -9.30
CA LEU A 104 18.70 0.97 -10.22
C LEU A 104 19.10 1.29 -11.66
N GLY A 105 19.49 0.29 -12.43
CA GLY A 105 19.80 0.41 -13.86
C GLY A 105 18.76 -0.29 -14.73
N PHE A 106 18.19 0.42 -15.69
CA PHE A 106 17.20 -0.11 -16.63
C PHE A 106 17.81 -0.25 -18.02
N ILE A 107 17.84 -1.48 -18.53
CA ILE A 107 18.52 -1.83 -19.78
C ILE A 107 17.56 -2.34 -20.85
N ASP A 108 17.93 -2.12 -22.10
CA ASP A 108 17.39 -2.86 -23.25
C ASP A 108 18.37 -3.99 -23.61
N GLY A 109 17.85 -5.18 -23.93
CA GLY A 109 18.64 -6.31 -24.41
C GLY A 109 18.98 -7.35 -23.34
N ASP A 110 20.20 -7.90 -23.39
CA ASP A 110 20.66 -9.02 -22.57
C ASP A 110 20.90 -8.60 -21.11
N LEU A 111 19.99 -9.04 -20.23
CA LEU A 111 20.03 -8.77 -18.80
C LEU A 111 21.23 -9.42 -18.09
N ALA A 112 21.63 -10.63 -18.49
CA ALA A 112 22.73 -11.34 -17.83
C ALA A 112 24.07 -10.67 -18.14
N ALA A 113 24.30 -10.33 -19.41
CA ALA A 113 25.47 -9.58 -19.84
C ALA A 113 25.53 -8.17 -19.20
N ALA A 114 24.38 -7.48 -19.15
CA ALA A 114 24.28 -6.18 -18.50
C ALA A 114 24.61 -6.27 -16.99
N ARG A 115 24.04 -7.23 -16.26
CA ARG A 115 24.33 -7.45 -14.83
C ARG A 115 25.82 -7.69 -14.58
N ALA A 116 26.44 -8.57 -15.35
CA ALA A 116 27.86 -8.87 -15.22
C ALA A 116 28.76 -7.63 -15.43
N SER A 117 28.32 -6.68 -16.26
CA SER A 117 29.08 -5.45 -16.54
C SER A 117 28.75 -4.27 -15.63
N LEU A 118 27.49 -4.10 -15.22
CA LEU A 118 27.00 -2.92 -14.51
C LEU A 118 27.11 -3.05 -12.99
N VAL A 119 26.92 -4.24 -12.43
CA VAL A 119 27.00 -4.47 -10.98
C VAL A 119 28.40 -4.15 -10.43
N PRO A 120 29.51 -4.59 -11.05
CA PRO A 120 30.86 -4.20 -10.59
C PRO A 120 31.14 -2.70 -10.67
N ARG A 121 30.31 -1.94 -11.40
CA ARG A 121 30.43 -0.49 -11.59
C ARG A 121 29.48 0.30 -10.68
N GLY A 122 28.86 -0.36 -9.70
CA GLY A 122 28.04 0.29 -8.68
C GLY A 122 26.53 0.33 -8.96
N VAL A 123 26.04 -0.35 -10.00
CA VAL A 123 24.58 -0.56 -10.15
C VAL A 123 24.13 -1.68 -9.23
N THR A 124 23.32 -1.37 -8.23
CA THR A 124 22.84 -2.36 -7.25
C THR A 124 21.86 -3.34 -7.88
N HIS A 125 20.88 -2.83 -8.64
CA HIS A 125 19.84 -3.64 -9.26
C HIS A 125 19.76 -3.33 -10.75
N VAL A 126 19.84 -4.36 -11.60
CA VAL A 126 19.67 -4.23 -13.05
C VAL A 126 18.39 -4.92 -13.47
N TYR A 127 17.55 -4.17 -14.17
CA TYR A 127 16.27 -4.63 -14.70
C TYR A 127 16.21 -4.45 -16.21
N ARG A 128 15.57 -5.40 -16.88
CA ARG A 128 15.24 -5.24 -18.29
C ARG A 128 13.99 -4.36 -18.39
N ARG A 129 14.04 -3.38 -19.28
CA ARG A 129 12.85 -2.65 -19.71
C ARG A 129 12.07 -3.57 -20.65
N ASP A 130 11.00 -4.19 -20.17
CA ASP A 130 10.13 -4.99 -21.05
C ASP A 130 9.34 -4.05 -21.97
N MET A 131 9.75 -4.01 -23.24
CA MET A 131 9.10 -3.30 -24.36
C MET A 131 8.13 -4.26 -25.07
N GLY A 132 7.22 -4.89 -24.34
CA GLY A 132 6.18 -5.69 -24.99
C GLY A 132 5.31 -4.81 -25.90
N PRO A 133 4.78 -5.32 -27.03
CA PRO A 133 3.97 -4.53 -27.97
C PRO A 133 2.67 -3.99 -27.34
N GLU A 134 2.22 -4.58 -26.23
CA GLU A 134 1.06 -4.14 -25.43
C GLU A 134 1.42 -2.99 -24.46
N PHE A 135 2.72 -2.72 -24.31
CA PHE A 135 3.30 -1.72 -23.42
C PHE A 135 4.09 -0.73 -24.28
N GLY A 136 3.35 0.16 -24.97
CA GLY A 136 3.94 1.17 -25.85
C GLY A 136 5.05 1.98 -25.17
N ASP A 137 5.80 2.74 -25.97
CA ASP A 137 7.03 3.49 -25.64
C ASP A 137 6.96 4.47 -24.43
N GLY A 138 5.84 4.54 -23.70
CA GLY A 138 5.49 5.60 -22.76
C GLY A 138 5.12 5.19 -21.33
N LYS A 139 5.66 4.11 -20.74
CA LYS A 139 5.68 4.08 -19.26
C LYS A 139 6.57 5.22 -18.76
N ASP A 140 6.01 6.09 -17.93
CA ASP A 140 6.76 7.12 -17.21
C ASP A 140 7.93 6.45 -16.49
N ARG A 141 9.13 7.05 -16.59
CA ARG A 141 10.34 6.66 -15.84
C ARG A 141 10.00 6.37 -14.38
N LYS A 142 9.12 7.18 -13.78
CA LYS A 142 8.64 7.00 -12.40
C LYS A 142 8.00 5.63 -12.17
N ALA A 143 7.08 5.19 -13.05
CA ALA A 143 6.39 3.90 -12.91
C ALA A 143 7.36 2.71 -13.05
N LEU A 144 8.38 2.82 -13.91
CA LEU A 144 9.43 1.80 -14.04
C LEU A 144 10.29 1.72 -12.77
N VAL A 145 10.62 2.86 -12.17
CA VAL A 145 11.36 2.93 -10.91
C VAL A 145 10.55 2.31 -9.78
N GLU A 146 9.28 2.68 -9.62
CA GLU A 146 8.38 2.11 -8.61
C GLU A 146 8.25 0.58 -8.75
N GLN A 147 8.08 0.10 -9.98
CA GLN A 147 8.06 -1.33 -10.28
C GLN A 147 9.40 -2.01 -9.93
N GLY A 148 10.53 -1.40 -10.30
CA GLY A 148 11.87 -1.90 -9.98
C GLY A 148 12.18 -1.94 -8.48
N LEU A 149 11.68 -0.97 -7.72
CA LEU A 149 11.75 -0.96 -6.26
C LEU A 149 10.91 -2.09 -5.66
N GLY A 150 9.69 -2.30 -6.17
CA GLY A 150 8.86 -3.45 -5.78
C GLY A 150 9.60 -4.78 -5.96
N TRP A 151 10.19 -5.01 -7.13
CA TRP A 151 10.98 -6.21 -7.41
C TRP A 151 12.23 -6.33 -6.52
N ALA A 152 12.92 -5.23 -6.24
CA ALA A 152 14.10 -5.24 -5.38
C ALA A 152 13.77 -5.71 -3.95
N LEU A 153 12.55 -5.42 -3.49
CA LEU A 153 12.10 -5.78 -2.15
C LEU A 153 11.49 -7.19 -2.04
N GLU A 154 11.20 -7.88 -3.15
CA GLU A 154 10.54 -9.19 -3.12
C GLU A 154 11.33 -10.24 -2.33
N LYS A 155 12.64 -10.35 -2.58
CA LYS A 155 13.51 -11.30 -1.87
C LYS A 155 13.66 -10.90 -0.38
N PRO A 156 14.04 -9.66 -0.04
CA PRO A 156 14.03 -9.19 1.33
C PRO A 156 12.72 -9.49 2.08
N MET A 157 11.58 -9.26 1.43
CA MET A 157 10.27 -9.53 2.00
C MET A 157 10.05 -11.03 2.24
N HIS A 158 10.44 -11.88 1.29
CA HIS A 158 10.40 -13.33 1.49
C HIS A 158 11.25 -13.76 2.69
N ASP A 159 12.44 -13.19 2.86
CA ASP A 159 13.35 -13.52 3.95
C ASP A 159 12.80 -13.05 5.31
N VAL A 160 12.21 -11.85 5.37
CA VAL A 160 11.50 -11.36 6.55
C VAL A 160 10.31 -12.25 6.89
N ARG A 161 9.47 -12.61 5.92
CA ARG A 161 8.35 -13.56 6.12
C ARG A 161 8.84 -14.90 6.64
N HIS A 162 9.97 -15.39 6.13
CA HIS A 162 10.56 -16.62 6.60
C HIS A 162 11.03 -16.51 8.06
N ALA A 163 11.64 -15.39 8.44
CA ALA A 163 12.05 -15.12 9.82
C ALA A 163 10.88 -15.02 10.80
N LEU A 164 9.71 -14.56 10.33
CA LEU A 164 8.48 -14.45 11.11
C LEU A 164 7.67 -15.75 11.17
N ARG A 165 8.05 -16.78 10.40
CA ARG A 165 7.29 -18.02 10.31
C ARG A 165 7.21 -18.73 11.67
N GLY A 166 6.00 -19.15 12.04
CA GLY A 166 5.74 -19.91 13.27
C GLY A 166 5.48 -19.03 14.50
N LEU A 167 5.58 -17.70 14.36
CA LEU A 167 5.06 -16.78 15.36
C LEU A 167 3.53 -16.71 15.29
N PRO A 168 2.85 -16.27 16.38
CA PRO A 168 1.45 -15.91 16.32
C PRO A 168 1.19 -14.94 15.16
N ASP A 169 0.08 -15.11 14.45
CA ASP A 169 -0.32 -14.22 13.34
C ASP A 169 -0.96 -12.95 13.91
N ASP A 170 -0.13 -12.19 14.61
CA ASP A 170 -0.46 -10.97 15.34
C ASP A 170 0.16 -9.72 14.67
N GLY A 171 0.72 -9.88 13.48
CA GLY A 171 1.37 -8.81 12.75
C GLY A 171 1.09 -8.85 11.26
N ASP A 172 1.43 -7.74 10.60
CA ASP A 172 1.30 -7.52 9.18
C ASP A 172 2.62 -6.98 8.63
N PHE A 173 2.81 -7.08 7.32
CA PHE A 173 3.98 -6.51 6.67
C PHE A 173 3.61 -5.91 5.32
N ALA A 174 4.23 -4.79 5.00
CA ALA A 174 4.04 -4.08 3.76
C ALA A 174 5.39 -3.72 3.12
N TYR A 175 5.39 -3.64 1.80
CA TYR A 175 6.46 -2.97 1.10
C TYR A 175 6.38 -1.48 1.39
N TRP A 176 7.53 -0.84 1.57
CA TRP A 176 7.63 0.61 1.50
C TRP A 176 8.66 0.99 0.43
N PRO A 177 8.26 0.92 -0.86
CA PRO A 177 9.17 1.08 -1.99
C PRO A 177 9.92 2.41 -1.96
N GLU A 178 9.24 3.50 -1.61
CA GLU A 178 9.81 4.85 -1.57
C GLU A 178 10.90 4.98 -0.53
N ALA A 179 10.79 4.25 0.60
CA ALA A 179 11.80 4.16 1.65
C ALA A 179 12.87 3.09 1.36
N GLY A 180 12.68 2.21 0.37
CA GLY A 180 13.52 1.05 0.19
C GLY A 180 13.51 0.15 1.44
N ALA A 181 12.34 0.01 2.06
CA ALA A 181 12.20 -0.65 3.35
C ALA A 181 11.08 -1.69 3.34
N ILE A 182 11.15 -2.59 4.31
CA ILE A 182 10.06 -3.49 4.67
C ILE A 182 9.49 -2.98 5.98
N PHE A 183 8.20 -2.68 5.98
CA PHE A 183 7.51 -2.26 7.18
C PHE A 183 6.81 -3.47 7.80
N VAL A 184 7.03 -3.69 9.10
CA VAL A 184 6.44 -4.77 9.88
C VAL A 184 5.69 -4.15 11.05
N GLN A 185 4.38 -4.35 11.08
CA GLN A 185 3.54 -3.98 12.20
C GLN A 185 3.24 -5.22 13.02
N TRP A 186 3.29 -5.10 14.34
CA TRP A 186 3.01 -6.25 15.19
C TRP A 186 2.38 -5.84 16.49
N LYS A 187 1.37 -6.59 16.91
CA LYS A 187 0.64 -6.29 18.14
C LYS A 187 1.57 -6.32 19.36
N ALA A 188 1.50 -5.28 20.18
CA ALA A 188 2.22 -5.22 21.43
C ALA A 188 1.77 -6.34 22.41
N PRO A 189 2.70 -6.93 23.19
CA PRO A 189 4.15 -6.68 23.14
C PRO A 189 4.85 -7.43 21.99
N LEU A 190 5.90 -6.84 21.43
CA LEU A 190 6.69 -7.52 20.38
C LEU A 190 7.31 -8.83 20.89
N PRO A 191 7.16 -9.94 20.15
CA PRO A 191 8.03 -11.09 20.29
C PRO A 191 9.50 -10.68 20.08
N LYS A 192 10.42 -11.26 20.86
CA LYS A 192 11.87 -10.95 20.75
C LYS A 192 12.40 -11.12 19.33
N GLN A 193 11.86 -12.08 18.58
CA GLN A 193 12.20 -12.35 17.19
C GLN A 193 11.81 -11.20 16.27
N VAL A 194 10.63 -10.59 16.51
CA VAL A 194 10.15 -9.43 15.74
C VAL A 194 10.96 -8.20 16.10
N ALA A 195 11.17 -7.95 17.39
CA ALA A 195 12.00 -6.83 17.85
C ALA A 195 13.44 -6.90 17.30
N ALA A 196 14.00 -8.10 17.14
CA ALA A 196 15.33 -8.29 16.57
C ALA A 196 15.45 -7.94 15.09
N LEU A 197 14.34 -7.83 14.35
CA LEU A 197 14.33 -7.40 12.96
C LEU A 197 14.47 -5.88 12.81
N ALA A 198 14.12 -5.11 13.85
CA ALA A 198 14.14 -3.65 13.77
C ALA A 198 15.53 -3.10 13.41
N GLY A 199 15.60 -2.30 12.35
CA GLY A 199 16.84 -1.70 11.83
C GLY A 199 17.79 -2.67 11.14
N THR A 200 17.43 -3.95 11.01
CA THR A 200 18.23 -4.90 10.23
C THR A 200 18.17 -4.56 8.74
N LYS A 201 19.23 -4.89 8.00
CA LYS A 201 19.29 -4.72 6.55
C LYS A 201 19.29 -6.08 5.86
N VAL A 202 18.29 -6.34 5.05
CA VAL A 202 18.14 -7.57 4.25
C VAL A 202 18.29 -7.20 2.78
N ASP A 203 19.38 -7.63 2.15
CA ASP A 203 19.83 -7.20 0.81
C ASP A 203 19.75 -5.67 0.58
N GLY A 204 20.13 -4.89 1.61
CA GLY A 204 20.13 -3.43 1.55
C GLY A 204 18.80 -2.77 1.90
N ALA A 205 17.69 -3.51 1.96
CA ALA A 205 16.41 -3.02 2.46
C ALA A 205 16.39 -2.99 3.98
N GLU A 206 16.03 -1.86 4.58
CA GLU A 206 15.88 -1.74 6.03
C GLU A 206 14.54 -2.32 6.49
N VAL A 207 14.55 -3.07 7.59
CA VAL A 207 13.32 -3.58 8.21
C VAL A 207 12.91 -2.65 9.35
N MET A 208 11.76 -2.01 9.19
CA MET A 208 11.18 -1.12 10.18
C MET A 208 10.07 -1.85 10.92
N VAL A 209 10.14 -1.84 12.25
CA VAL A 209 9.21 -2.56 13.11
C VAL A 209 8.46 -1.57 13.97
N GLU A 210 7.14 -1.68 14.01
CA GLU A 210 6.26 -0.85 14.84
C GLU A 210 5.31 -1.70 15.68
N GLU A 211 5.12 -1.28 16.94
CA GLU A 211 4.13 -1.88 17.83
C GLU A 211 2.75 -1.31 17.53
N THR A 212 1.76 -2.20 17.43
CA THR A 212 0.36 -1.80 17.26
C THR A 212 -0.50 -2.26 18.44
N PRO A 213 -1.61 -1.57 18.74
CA PRO A 213 -2.51 -1.98 19.82
C PRO A 213 -3.32 -3.24 19.44
N TYR A 214 -3.57 -3.46 18.15
CA TYR A 214 -4.34 -4.58 17.63
C TYR A 214 -3.61 -5.26 16.46
N SER A 215 -3.89 -6.55 16.29
CA SER A 215 -3.48 -7.31 15.09
C SER A 215 -4.50 -7.17 13.96
N SER A 216 -4.07 -7.33 12.69
CA SER A 216 -4.98 -7.33 11.53
C SER A 216 -6.12 -8.35 11.68
N ARG A 217 -5.84 -9.50 12.30
CA ARG A 217 -6.84 -10.53 12.59
C ARG A 217 -7.89 -10.08 13.61
N GLU A 218 -7.50 -9.38 14.67
CA GLU A 218 -8.44 -8.85 15.65
C GLU A 218 -9.37 -7.81 15.03
N LEU A 219 -8.82 -6.95 14.17
CA LEU A 219 -9.58 -5.96 13.42
C LEU A 219 -10.51 -6.61 12.39
N ALA A 220 -10.09 -7.66 11.70
CA ALA A 220 -10.96 -8.43 10.81
C ALA A 220 -12.15 -9.05 11.57
N ARG A 221 -11.88 -9.68 12.72
CA ARG A 221 -12.95 -10.21 13.60
C ARG A 221 -13.85 -9.10 14.16
N ALA A 222 -13.31 -7.90 14.37
CA ALA A 222 -14.08 -6.76 14.81
C ALA A 222 -15.05 -6.29 13.71
N GLN A 223 -14.60 -6.27 12.46
CA GLN A 223 -15.46 -6.02 11.30
C GLN A 223 -16.56 -7.08 11.20
N ASP A 224 -16.22 -8.37 11.33
CA ASP A 224 -17.21 -9.46 11.31
C ASP A 224 -18.31 -9.24 12.36
N ARG A 225 -17.93 -8.91 13.61
CA ARG A 225 -18.90 -8.62 14.68
C ARG A 225 -19.84 -7.46 14.31
N ILE A 226 -19.31 -6.40 13.69
CA ILE A 226 -20.11 -5.25 13.25
C ILE A 226 -21.12 -5.66 12.16
N PHE A 227 -20.66 -6.42 11.16
CA PHE A 227 -21.53 -6.90 10.09
C PHE A 227 -22.59 -7.86 10.59
N ASP A 228 -22.25 -8.79 11.47
CA ASP A 228 -23.21 -9.70 12.11
C ASP A 228 -24.31 -8.91 12.83
N LYS A 229 -23.94 -7.89 13.62
CA LYS A 229 -24.92 -7.04 14.32
C LYS A 229 -25.78 -6.20 13.39
N ARG A 230 -25.25 -5.80 12.23
CA ARG A 230 -26.04 -5.16 11.18
C ARG A 230 -27.05 -6.14 10.56
N TYR A 231 -26.63 -7.36 10.23
CA TYR A 231 -27.51 -8.40 9.67
C TYR A 231 -28.62 -8.80 10.65
N GLU A 232 -28.32 -8.83 11.94
CA GLU A 232 -29.29 -9.03 13.03
C GLU A 232 -30.22 -7.81 13.26
N LYS A 233 -30.10 -6.75 12.45
CA LYS A 233 -30.85 -5.49 12.56
C LYS A 233 -30.67 -4.78 13.91
N GLN A 234 -29.56 -5.01 14.60
CA GLN A 234 -29.21 -4.33 15.85
C GLN A 234 -28.48 -3.01 15.60
N VAL A 235 -27.97 -2.79 14.39
CA VAL A 235 -27.42 -1.50 13.94
C VAL A 235 -28.26 -0.97 12.79
N ASP A 236 -28.84 0.21 13.00
CA ASP A 236 -29.63 0.92 11.99
C ASP A 236 -28.76 1.96 11.29
N ALA A 237 -27.97 1.50 10.32
CA ALA A 237 -27.12 2.30 9.46
C ALA A 237 -26.79 1.53 8.17
N SER A 238 -26.65 2.26 7.06
CA SER A 238 -26.26 1.67 5.78
C SER A 238 -24.75 1.78 5.60
N PHE A 239 -24.05 0.65 5.74
CA PHE A 239 -22.59 0.61 5.55
C PHE A 239 -22.25 0.56 4.06
N THR A 240 -21.29 1.37 3.65
CA THR A 240 -20.76 1.42 2.28
C THR A 240 -19.43 0.68 2.15
N PHE A 241 -18.57 0.77 3.17
CA PHE A 241 -17.34 0.00 3.26
C PHE A 241 -16.89 -0.21 4.72
N ALA A 242 -16.00 -1.17 4.94
CA ALA A 242 -15.25 -1.32 6.19
C ALA A 242 -13.78 -1.60 5.85
N GLY A 243 -12.86 -1.01 6.61
CA GLY A 243 -11.42 -1.18 6.46
C GLY A 243 -10.68 -1.04 7.78
N THR A 244 -9.43 -1.45 7.84
CA THR A 244 -8.58 -1.21 9.02
C THR A 244 -7.93 0.16 8.91
N CYS A 245 -7.71 0.85 10.04
CA CYS A 245 -6.81 2.00 10.02
C CYS A 245 -5.41 1.53 9.59
N GLY A 246 -4.65 2.35 8.85
CA GLY A 246 -3.34 1.96 8.34
C GLY A 246 -2.32 1.63 9.44
N ASP A 247 -2.46 2.24 10.62
CA ASP A 247 -1.63 2.00 11.81
C ASP A 247 -2.17 0.88 12.73
N LEU A 248 -3.21 0.16 12.28
CA LEU A 248 -3.92 -0.87 13.04
C LEU A 248 -4.44 -0.40 14.40
N SER A 249 -4.69 0.91 14.57
CA SER A 249 -5.27 1.48 15.79
C SER A 249 -6.78 1.19 15.95
N GLY A 250 -7.45 0.79 14.88
CA GLY A 250 -8.88 0.54 14.85
C GLY A 250 -9.42 0.18 13.46
N VAL A 251 -10.72 0.37 13.28
CA VAL A 251 -11.44 0.12 12.01
C VAL A 251 -12.08 1.42 11.54
N VAL A 252 -11.98 1.70 10.24
CA VAL A 252 -12.76 2.74 9.56
C VAL A 252 -14.00 2.12 8.93
N LEU A 253 -15.14 2.78 9.08
CA LEU A 253 -16.42 2.35 8.54
C LEU A 253 -17.07 3.50 7.77
N GLY A 254 -17.29 3.29 6.48
CA GLY A 254 -18.09 4.19 5.66
C GLY A 254 -19.57 3.94 5.87
N VAL A 255 -20.32 5.02 6.10
CA VAL A 255 -21.77 4.99 6.31
C VAL A 255 -22.43 5.98 5.37
N ASP A 256 -23.51 5.56 4.72
CA ASP A 256 -24.32 6.42 3.86
C ASP A 256 -24.78 7.66 4.66
N PRO A 257 -24.42 8.89 4.21
CA PRO A 257 -24.78 10.13 4.89
C PRO A 257 -26.28 10.24 5.21
N LYS A 258 -27.14 9.66 4.36
CA LYS A 258 -28.61 9.68 4.54
C LYS A 258 -29.08 8.88 5.74
N THR A 259 -28.31 7.87 6.15
CA THR A 259 -28.61 7.04 7.33
C THR A 259 -27.81 7.45 8.56
N LEU A 260 -26.70 8.18 8.36
CA LEU A 260 -25.84 8.66 9.44
C LEU A 260 -26.46 9.84 10.19
N GLY A 261 -26.90 10.88 9.45
CA GLY A 261 -27.39 12.13 10.04
C GLY A 261 -26.42 12.69 11.09
N ASP A 262 -26.96 13.22 12.20
CA ASP A 262 -26.16 13.77 13.31
C ASP A 262 -25.71 12.70 14.34
N ARG A 263 -25.99 11.41 14.09
CA ARG A 263 -25.77 10.31 15.05
C ARG A 263 -24.38 9.71 15.00
N ALA A 264 -23.44 10.34 14.28
CA ALA A 264 -22.10 9.77 14.06
C ALA A 264 -21.36 9.43 15.37
N PRO A 265 -21.33 10.29 16.42
CA PRO A 265 -20.65 9.95 17.67
C PRO A 265 -21.31 8.78 18.42
N GLU A 266 -22.63 8.75 18.49
CA GLU A 266 -23.40 7.68 19.16
C GLU A 266 -23.24 6.34 18.43
N LEU A 267 -23.27 6.38 17.09
CA LEU A 267 -23.06 5.20 16.25
C LEU A 267 -21.63 4.68 16.43
N GLN A 268 -20.66 5.58 16.48
CA GLN A 268 -19.25 5.24 16.70
C GLN A 268 -19.02 4.56 18.06
N GLU A 269 -19.59 5.08 19.14
CA GLU A 269 -19.50 4.47 20.47
C GLU A 269 -20.14 3.07 20.49
N LYS A 270 -21.36 2.95 19.95
CA LYS A 270 -22.08 1.69 19.85
C LYS A 270 -21.30 0.65 19.05
N LEU A 271 -20.77 1.04 17.89
CA LEU A 271 -19.98 0.15 17.04
C LEU A 271 -18.67 -0.24 17.71
N SER A 272 -18.01 0.68 18.41
CA SER A 272 -16.79 0.37 19.18
C SER A 272 -17.08 -0.64 20.29
N ALA A 273 -18.22 -0.53 20.98
CA ALA A 273 -18.64 -1.49 21.99
C ALA A 273 -18.94 -2.88 21.40
N ILE A 274 -19.56 -2.95 20.21
CA ILE A 274 -19.80 -4.21 19.49
C ILE A 274 -18.49 -4.84 19.03
N ALA A 275 -17.62 -4.00 18.47
CA ALA A 275 -16.37 -4.39 17.86
C ALA A 275 -15.31 -4.77 18.90
N GLY A 276 -15.35 -4.19 20.10
CA GLY A 276 -14.30 -4.33 21.10
C GLY A 276 -12.98 -3.64 20.73
N VAL A 277 -13.01 -2.77 19.70
CA VAL A 277 -11.89 -1.94 19.23
C VAL A 277 -12.44 -0.57 18.82
N PRO A 278 -11.61 0.49 18.75
CA PRO A 278 -12.03 1.80 18.27
C PRO A 278 -12.52 1.75 16.82
N ILE A 279 -13.66 2.39 16.57
CA ILE A 279 -14.23 2.58 15.24
C ILE A 279 -14.16 4.05 14.86
N HIS A 280 -13.81 4.37 13.63
CA HIS A 280 -13.97 5.69 13.03
C HIS A 280 -15.09 5.62 11.99
N VAL A 281 -16.18 6.34 12.23
CA VAL A 281 -17.31 6.40 11.29
C VAL A 281 -17.15 7.61 10.39
N ILE A 282 -17.14 7.39 9.06
CA ILE A 282 -17.07 8.48 8.09
C ILE A 282 -18.30 8.49 7.17
N PRO A 283 -18.82 9.67 6.81
CA PRO A 283 -19.86 9.79 5.78
C PRO A 283 -19.26 9.44 4.42
N GLU A 284 -19.79 8.41 3.75
CA GLU A 284 -19.31 7.96 2.45
C GLU A 284 -20.50 7.62 1.54
N GLU A 285 -20.56 8.22 0.35
CA GLU A 285 -21.63 7.92 -0.60
C GLU A 285 -21.47 6.49 -1.17
N PRO A 286 -22.56 5.75 -1.38
CA PRO A 286 -22.47 4.44 -2.02
C PRO A 286 -21.92 4.60 -3.44
N LEU A 287 -20.94 3.77 -3.81
CA LEU A 287 -20.50 3.65 -5.20
C LEU A 287 -21.71 3.33 -6.07
N GLN A 288 -22.13 4.30 -6.89
CA GLN A 288 -23.19 4.07 -7.86
C GLN A 288 -22.70 2.98 -8.82
N ALA A 289 -23.46 1.90 -8.96
CA ALA A 289 -23.18 0.90 -9.99
C ALA A 289 -23.26 1.60 -11.36
N LEU A 290 -22.12 1.70 -12.04
CA LEU A 290 -22.00 2.20 -13.42
C LEU A 290 -22.60 1.22 -14.42
#